data_AF-A0A7X8IEH3-F1
#
_entry.id   AF-A0A7X8IEH3-F1
#
_cell.length_a   1.000
_cell.length_b   1.000
_cell.length_c   1.000
_cell.angle_alpha   90.00
_cell.angle_beta   90.00
_cell.angle_gamma   90.00
#
_symmetry.space_group_name_H-M   'P 1'
#
loop_
_entity.id
_entity.type
_entity.pdbx_description
1 polymer ?
#
loop_
_entity_poly.entity_id
_entity_poly.type
_entity_poly.pdbx_seq_one_letter_code
_entity_poly.pdbx_strand_id
1 'polypeptide(L)' 'MTENEDSKSCEFVQLFLMSQRRIYGYVMTLVPNVSDADDIVQETASVMWTKFGEYEPGTDFT' A
#
# COMPACT_ATOMS: atom_id res chain seq x y z
N MET A 1 -0.89 21.70 15.22
CA MET A 1 -0.08 21.20 14.09
C MET A 1 -0.46 19.74 13.86
N THR A 2 -1.54 19.48 13.13
CA THR A 2 -2.02 18.09 12.86
C THR A 2 -2.71 17.90 11.50
N GLU A 3 -3.00 18.95 10.73
CA GLU A 3 -3.74 18.79 9.45
C GLU A 3 -2.92 18.10 8.34
N ASN A 4 -1.59 18.18 8.38
CA ASN A 4 -0.75 17.67 7.29
C ASN A 4 -0.47 16.15 7.36
N GLU A 5 -0.47 15.56 8.56
CA GLU A 5 -0.24 14.11 8.71
C GLU A 5 -1.50 13.30 8.43
N ASP A 6 -2.67 13.82 8.81
CA ASP A 6 -3.96 13.21 8.51
C ASP A 6 -4.21 13.21 6.99
N SER A 7 -3.82 14.28 6.28
CA SER A 7 -3.95 14.35 4.82
C SER A 7 -3.08 13.31 4.11
N LYS A 8 -1.82 13.13 4.54
CA LYS A 8 -0.93 12.10 3.96
C LYS A 8 -1.42 10.69 4.26
N SER A 9 -1.98 10.46 5.44
CA SER A 9 -2.58 9.18 5.83
C SER A 9 -3.76 8.81 4.93
N CYS A 10 -4.67 9.76 4.72
CA CYS A 10 -5.80 9.57 3.81
C CYS A 10 -5.36 9.33 2.35
N GLU A 11 -4.36 10.10 1.87
CA GLU A 11 -3.84 9.95 0.51
C GLU A 11 -3.21 8.57 0.29
N PHE A 12 -2.36 8.12 1.21
CA PHE A 12 -1.79 6.79 1.17
C PHE A 12 -2.86 5.70 1.16
N VAL A 13 -3.83 5.77 2.07
CA VAL A 13 -4.90 4.77 2.15
C VAL A 13 -5.69 4.72 0.85
N GLN A 14 -5.99 5.87 0.24
CA GLN A 14 -6.69 5.93 -1.03
C GLN A 14 -5.89 5.30 -2.17
N LEU A 15 -4.60 5.65 -2.30
CA LEU A 15 -3.71 5.08 -3.32
C LEU A 15 -3.46 3.58 -3.12
N PHE A 16 -3.31 3.15 -1.86
CA PHE A 16 -3.15 1.75 -1.49
C PHE A 16 -4.41 0.95 -1.82
N LEU A 17 -5.61 1.40 -1.45
CA LEU A 17 -6.85 0.68 -1.76
C LEU A 17 -7.09 0.54 -3.27
N MET A 18 -6.70 1.54 -4.07
CA MET A 18 -6.76 1.48 -5.54
C MET A 18 -5.80 0.43 -6.12
N SER A 19 -4.63 0.24 -5.52
CA SER A 19 -3.58 -0.68 -5.98
C SER A 19 -3.65 -2.08 -5.34
N GLN A 20 -4.29 -2.20 -4.17
CA GLN A 20 -4.29 -3.39 -3.31
C GLN A 20 -4.75 -4.63 -4.06
N ARG A 21 -5.80 -4.53 -4.88
CA ARG A 21 -6.31 -5.69 -5.64
C ARG A 21 -5.29 -6.23 -6.64
N ARG A 22 -4.51 -5.35 -7.27
CA ARG A 22 -3.45 -5.72 -8.22
C ARG A 22 -2.25 -6.31 -7.48
N ILE A 23 -1.85 -5.70 -6.36
CA ILE A 23 -0.79 -6.22 -5.48
C ILE A 23 -1.17 -7.62 -4.98
N TYR A 24 -2.38 -7.78 -4.45
CA TYR A 24 -2.89 -9.06 -3.97
C TYR A 24 -2.94 -10.12 -5.07
N GLY A 25 -3.44 -9.77 -6.26
CA GLY A 25 -3.45 -10.67 -7.41
C GLY A 25 -2.05 -11.14 -7.79
N TYR A 26 -1.07 -10.22 -7.80
CA TYR A 26 0.33 -10.55 -8.06
C TYR A 26 0.91 -11.48 -6.99
N VAL A 27 0.71 -11.18 -5.70
CA VAL A 27 1.17 -12.04 -4.60
C VAL A 27 0.53 -13.44 -4.70
N MET A 28 -0.77 -13.53 -4.99
CA MET A 28 -1.46 -14.81 -5.18
C MET A 28 -0.93 -15.65 -6.34
N THR A 29 -0.28 -15.04 -7.35
CA THR A 29 0.41 -15.81 -8.40
C THR A 29 1.71 -16.45 -7.94
N LEU A 30 2.35 -15.87 -6.91
CA LEU A 30 3.61 -16.35 -6.34
C LEU A 30 3.39 -17.27 -5.14
N VAL A 31 2.37 -16.96 -4.33
CA VAL A 31 2.03 -17.63 -3.09
C VAL A 31 0.53 -17.96 -3.12
N PRO A 32 0.14 -19.13 -3.65
CA PRO A 32 -1.26 -19.54 -3.75
C PRO A 32 -1.80 -20.07 -2.40
N ASN A 33 -1.38 -19.47 -1.30
CA ASN A 33 -1.94 -19.65 0.02
C ASN A 33 -2.54 -18.31 0.45
N VAL A 34 -3.85 -18.29 0.67
CA VAL A 34 -4.60 -17.07 1.01
C VAL A 34 -4.07 -16.42 2.29
N SER A 35 -3.77 -17.21 3.32
CA SER A 35 -3.28 -16.68 4.60
C SER A 35 -1.91 -16.02 4.43
N ASP A 36 -0.98 -16.72 3.77
CA ASP A 36 0.37 -16.21 3.55
C ASP A 36 0.34 -14.98 2.63
N ALA A 37 -0.53 -14.97 1.62
CA ALA A 37 -0.69 -13.83 0.72
C ALA A 37 -1.27 -12.60 1.43
N ASP A 38 -2.26 -12.79 2.31
CA ASP A 38 -2.81 -11.72 3.13
C ASP A 38 -1.74 -11.11 4.05
N ASP A 39 -0.91 -11.95 4.68
CA ASP A 39 0.19 -11.51 5.54
C ASP A 39 1.23 -10.70 4.74
N ILE A 40 1.62 -11.19 3.56
CA ILE A 40 2.57 -10.51 2.66
C ILE A 40 2.02 -9.14 2.22
N VAL A 41 0.74 -9.05 1.86
CA VAL A 41 0.14 -7.78 1.43
C VAL A 41 0.05 -6.79 2.59
N GLN A 42 -0.24 -7.25 3.81
CA GLN A 42 -0.24 -6.40 5.00
C GLN A 42 1.16 -5.88 5.36
N GLU A 43 2.18 -6.73 5.31
CA GLU A 43 3.57 -6.33 5.54
C GLU A 43 4.03 -5.34 4.46
N THR A 44 3.68 -5.61 3.20
CA THR A 44 3.94 -4.70 2.08
C THR A 44 3.31 -3.33 2.32
N ALA A 45 2.04 -3.29 2.74
CA ALA A 45 1.36 -2.03 3.05
C ALA A 45 2.09 -1.26 4.16
N SER A 46 2.57 -1.95 5.19
CA SER A 46 3.34 -1.36 6.28
C SER A 46 4.66 -0.75 5.78
N VAL A 47 5.40 -1.46 4.94
CA VAL A 47 6.63 -0.95 4.32
C VAL A 47 6.34 0.25 3.43
N MET A 48 5.31 0.18 2.59
CA MET A 48 4.92 1.29 1.72
C MET A 48 4.55 2.53 2.53
N TRP A 49 3.84 2.38 3.66
CA TRP A 49 3.51 3.49 4.55
C TRP A 49 4.76 4.15 5.13
N THR A 50 5.72 3.37 5.63
CA THR A 50 6.98 3.93 6.17
C THR A 50 7.79 4.71 5.14
N LYS A 51 7.67 4.34 3.86
CA LYS A 51 8.34 4.99 2.73
C LYS A 51 7.48 6.04 2.03
N PHE A 52 6.22 6.21 2.43
CA PHE A 52 5.30 7.15 1.78
C PHE A 52 5.77 8.60 1.91
N GLY A 53 6.62 8.91 2.91
CA GLY A 53 7.27 10.21 3.02
C GLY A 53 8.21 10.55 1.84
N GLU A 54 8.67 9.54 1.10
CA GLU A 54 9.53 9.67 -0.10
C GLU A 54 8.72 9.71 -1.40
N TYR A 55 7.40 9.47 -1.34
CA TYR A 55 6.54 9.46 -2.51
C TYR A 55 6.28 10.88 -3.01
N GLU A 56 6.42 11.09 -4.32
CA GLU A 56 6.10 12.35 -4.99
C GLU A 56 4.68 12.27 -5.58
N PRO A 57 3.70 13.06 -5.09
CA PRO A 57 2.34 13.06 -5.62
C PRO A 57 2.31 13.37 -7.12
N GLY A 58 1.54 12.59 -7.88
CA GLY A 58 1.45 12.70 -9.33
C GLY A 58 2.43 11.81 -10.11
N THR A 59 3.30 11.08 -9.43
CA THR A 59 4.06 9.96 -10.01
C THR A 59 3.25 8.66 -9.95
N ASP A 60 3.72 7.60 -10.61
CA ASP A 60 3.02 6.31 -10.57
C ASP A 60 3.22 5.64 -9.20
N PHE A 61 2.11 5.26 -8.58
CA PHE A 61 2.09 4.53 -7.31
C PHE A 61 2.10 2.99 -7.50
N THR A 62 2.02 2.50 -8.75
CA THR A 62 1.64 1.12 -9.10
C THR A 62 2.59 0.40 -10.04
#